data_AF-A0AAP6HCN2-F1
#
_entry.id   AF-A0AAP6HCN2-F1
#
_cell.length_a   1.000
_cell.length_b   1.000
_cell.length_c   1.000
_cell.angle_alpha   90.00
_cell.angle_beta   90.00
_cell.angle_gamma   90.00
#
_symmetry.space_group_name_H-M   'P 1'
#
loop_
_entity.id
_entity.type
_entity.pdbx_description
1 polymer ?
#
loop_
_entity_poly.entity_id
_entity_poly.type
_entity_poly.pdbx_seq_one_letter_code
_entity_poly.pdbx_strand_id
1 'polypeptide(L)' 'MLAAILGAVGPWQIVAIVVVLLLLFGGKKIPELMKGLGSGIKEFKDAVKEDDKSSSSTEEENKKL' A
#
# COMPACT_ATOMS: atom_id res chain seq x y z
N MET A 1 23.56 1.39 27.90
CA MET A 1 23.76 0.63 26.64
C MET A 1 22.49 -0.06 26.15
N LEU A 2 21.73 -0.80 26.96
CA LEU A 2 20.53 -1.53 26.50
C LEU A 2 19.37 -0.62 26.06
N ALA A 3 19.10 0.47 26.78
CA ALA A 3 18.08 1.46 26.42
C ALA A 3 18.41 2.25 25.13
N ALA A 4 19.69 2.36 24.79
CA ALA A 4 20.15 3.01 23.56
C ALA A 4 19.98 2.13 22.32
N ILE A 5 19.63 0.85 22.47
CA ILE A 5 19.34 -0.04 21.33
C ILE A 5 17.82 -0.15 21.13
N LEU A 6 17.05 -0.14 22.24
CA LEU A 6 15.59 -0.23 22.21
C LEU A 6 14.89 1.12 21.98
N GLY A 7 15.44 2.22 22.51
CA GLY A 7 14.92 3.58 22.33
C GLY A 7 15.52 4.34 21.15
N ALA A 8 16.50 3.75 20.45
CA ALA A 8 17.16 4.35 19.30
C ALA A 8 16.73 3.73 17.97
N VAL A 9 15.55 3.11 17.87
CA VAL A 9 14.83 3.09 16.59
C VAL A 9 13.92 4.30 16.58
N GLY A 10 14.54 5.47 16.70
CA GLY A 10 13.86 6.75 16.69
C GLY A 10 13.60 7.21 15.25
N PRO A 11 12.84 8.30 15.08
CA PRO A 11 12.62 8.92 13.77
C PRO A 11 13.92 9.19 13.01
N TRP A 12 15.01 9.42 13.73
CA TRP A 12 16.33 9.73 13.18
C TRP A 12 16.97 8.58 12.40
N GLN A 13 16.81 7.35 12.84
CA GLN A 13 17.32 6.17 12.15
C GLN A 13 16.52 5.88 10.89
N ILE A 14 15.19 6.06 10.95
CA ILE A 14 14.31 5.92 9.79
C ILE A 14 14.70 6.95 8.72
N VAL A 15 14.93 8.20 9.12
CA VAL A 15 15.42 9.25 8.20
C VAL A 15 16.77 8.87 7.60
N ALA A 16 17.73 8.37 8.39
CA ALA A 16 19.02 7.93 7.86
C ALA A 16 18.88 6.80 6.82
N ILE A 17 18.03 5.81 7.06
CA ILE A 17 17.76 4.72 6.11
C ILE A 17 17.13 5.26 4.83
N VAL A 18 16.14 6.15 4.95
CA VAL A 18 15.47 6.79 3.80
C VAL A 18 16.47 7.59 2.98
N VAL A 19 17.40 8.31 3.61
CA VAL A 19 18.47 9.06 2.94
C VAL A 19 19.43 8.14 2.19
N VAL A 20 19.83 7.02 2.78
CA VAL A 20 20.68 6.03 2.09
C VAL A 20 19.96 5.42 0.88
N LEU A 21 18.68 5.04 1.03
CA LEU A 21 17.87 4.56 -0.09
C LEU A 21 17.68 5.62 -1.18
N LEU A 22 17.52 6.89 -0.79
CA LEU A 22 17.46 8.02 -1.70
C LEU A 22 18.75 8.22 -2.49
N LEU A 23 19.91 8.00 -1.87
CA LEU A 23 21.21 8.10 -2.54
C LEU A 23 21.43 6.92 -3.51
N LEU A 24 21.00 5.71 -3.14
CA LEU A 24 21.14 4.52 -3.97
C LEU A 24 20.17 4.49 -5.16
N PHE A 25 18.90 4.80 -4.92
CA PHE A 25 17.84 4.71 -5.93
C PHE A 25 17.49 6.05 -6.58
N GLY A 26 17.87 7.17 -5.96
CA GLY A 26 17.50 8.52 -6.40
C GLY A 26 16.11 8.95 -5.94
N GLY A 27 15.93 10.25 -5.66
CA GLY A 27 14.66 10.83 -5.21
C GLY A 27 13.49 10.76 -6.17
N LYS A 28 13.73 10.43 -7.44
CA LYS A 28 12.68 10.27 -8.44
C LYS A 28 12.11 8.84 -8.50
N LYS A 29 12.87 7.81 -8.10
CA LYS A 29 12.44 6.41 -8.26
C LYS A 29 11.45 5.95 -7.21
N ILE A 30 11.58 6.39 -5.96
CA ILE A 30 10.59 6.11 -4.90
C ILE A 30 9.17 6.59 -5.30
N PRO A 31 8.95 7.86 -5.71
CA PRO A 31 7.62 8.33 -6.10
C PRO A 31 7.12 7.71 -7.41
N GLU A 32 8.02 7.40 -8.35
CA GLU A 32 7.68 6.71 -9.60
C GLU A 32 7.15 5.28 -9.33
N LEU A 33 7.83 4.53 -8.44
CA LEU A 33 7.40 3.21 -7.99
C LEU A 33 6.10 3.26 -7.18
N MET A 34 5.96 4.23 -6.27
CA MET A 34 4.72 4.41 -5.50
C MET A 34 3.53 4.75 -6.40
N LYS A 35 3.75 5.57 -7.44
CA LYS A 35 2.70 5.92 -8.40
C LYS A 35 2.28 4.71 -9.24
N GLY A 36 3.23 3.89 -9.69
CA GLY A 36 2.95 2.63 -10.40
C GLY A 36 2.22 1.61 -9.51
N LEU A 37 2.71 1.38 -8.29
CA LEU A 37 2.08 0.45 -7.34
C LEU A 37 0.68 0.95 -6.91
N GLY A 38 0.52 2.25 -6.70
CA GLY A 38 -0.74 2.86 -6.32
C GLY A 38 -1.81 2.74 -7.39
N SER A 39 -1.46 2.92 -8.67
CA SER A 39 -2.37 2.67 -9.79
C SER A 39 -2.78 1.20 -9.85
N GLY A 40 -1.84 0.26 -9.74
CA GLY A 40 -2.13 -1.17 -9.77
C GLY A 40 -3.03 -1.64 -8.61
N ILE A 41 -2.79 -1.14 -7.38
CA ILE A 41 -3.66 -1.40 -6.23
C ILE A 41 -5.06 -0.81 -6.43
N LYS A 42 -5.15 0.36 -7.06
CA LYS A 42 -6.44 1.01 -7.33
C LYS A 42 -7.26 0.20 -8.34
N GLU A 43 -6.64 -0.18 -9.46
CA GLU A 43 -7.26 -1.02 -10.49
C GLU A 43 -7.67 -2.39 -9.93
N PHE A 44 -6.81 -3.01 -9.11
CA PHE A 44 -7.15 -4.26 -8.42
C PHE A 44 -8.36 -4.11 -7.50
N LYS A 45 -8.43 -3.03 -6.72
CA LYS A 45 -9.57 -2.77 -5.83
C LYS A 45 -10.85 -2.48 -6.61
N ASP A 46 -10.75 -1.76 -7.73
CA ASP A 46 -11.91 -1.41 -8.55
C ASP A 46 -12.47 -2.66 -9.23
N ALA A 47 -11.63 -3.56 -9.76
CA ALA A 47 -12.04 -4.84 -10.34
C ALA A 47 -12.72 -5.76 -9.30
N VAL A 48 -12.13 -5.91 -8.11
CA VAL A 48 -12.73 -6.71 -7.03
C VAL A 48 -14.09 -6.16 -6.60
N LYS A 49 -14.27 -4.84 -6.54
CA LYS A 49 -15.55 -4.21 -6.21
C LYS A 49 -16.61 -4.37 -7.29
N GLU A 50 -16.20 -4.41 -8.56
CA GLU A 50 -17.11 -4.62 -9.68
C GLU A 50 -17.62 -6.07 -9.71
N ASP A 51 -16.74 -7.03 -9.43
CA ASP A 51 -17.13 -8.43 -9.23
C ASP A 51 -18.09 -8.61 -8.04
N ASP A 52 -17.80 -7.99 -6.89
CA ASP A 52 -18.67 -8.02 -5.69
C ASP A 52 -20.08 -7.46 -5.98
N LYS A 53 -20.18 -6.36 -6.74
CA LYS A 53 -21.47 -5.77 -7.15
C LYS A 53 -22.22 -6.61 -8.18
N SER A 54 -21.49 -7.33 -9.05
CA SER A 54 -22.08 -8.26 -9.99
C SER A 54 -22.64 -9.51 -9.29
N SER A 55 -22.02 -9.96 -8.20
CA SER A 55 -22.53 -11.08 -7.38
C SER A 55 -23.70 -10.71 -6.45
N SER A 56 -23.84 -9.44 -6.05
CA SER A 56 -24.92 -9.04 -5.13
C SER A 56 -26.27 -8.75 -5.82
N SER A 57 -26.34 -8.85 -7.16
CA SER A 57 -27.56 -8.54 -7.93
C SER A 57 -28.36 -9.80 -8.34
N THR A 58 -27.90 -11.00 -7.99
CA THR A 58 -28.56 -12.26 -8.36
C THR A 58 -29.30 -12.94 -7.18
N GLU A 59 -29.10 -12.50 -5.94
CA GLU A 59 -29.67 -13.18 -4.76
C GLU A 59 -31.04 -12.65 -4.27
N GLU A 60 -31.57 -11.55 -4.80
CA GLU A 60 -32.86 -10.99 -4.33
C GLU A 60 -34.11 -11.47 -5.11
N GLU A 61 -33.98 -12.26 -6.18
CA GLU A 61 -35.15 -12.75 -6.96
C GLU A 61 -35.60 -14.19 -6.62
N ASN A 62 -34.94 -14.89 -5.69
CA ASN A 62 -35.27 -16.31 -5.37
C ASN A 62 -35.76 -16.54 -3.93
N LYS A 63 -36.49 -15.56 -3.36
CA LYS A 63 -37.14 -15.71 -2.04
C LYS A 63 -38.63 -15.36 -2.03
N LYS A 64 -39.26 -15.27 -3.20
CA LYS A 64 -40.67 -14.88 -3.36
C LYS A 64 -41.49 -15.81 -4.27
N LEU A 65 -41.05 -17.06 -4.42
CA LEU A 65 -41.80 -18.17 -5.01
C LEU A 65 -42.25 -19.15 -3.93
#